data_AF-A0A6P0X7Q6-F1
#
_entry.id   AF-A0A6P0X7Q6-F1
#
_cell.length_a   1.000
_cell.length_b   1.000
_cell.length_c   1.000
_cell.angle_alpha   90.00
_cell.angle_beta   90.00
_cell.angle_gamma   90.00
#
_symmetry.space_group_name_H-M   'P 1'
#
loop_
_entity.id
_entity.type
_entity.pdbx_description
1 polymer ?
#
loop_
_entity_poly.entity_id
_entity_poly.type
_entity_poly.pdbx_seq_one_letter_code
_entity_poly.pdbx_strand_id
1 'polypeptide(L)'
;MTTKTTETVSVVDKPEVEWQKDVNKYSIRVEKEGEYFFPTLWEQDQIIWSGGAVGSFSKAKNTAIVAYNRHTQVFYTEGLAQVDVELLVKLPYNEIIYSGNSSNVKRLIGDLSKSDSQLVPLVVDQWGVIIDGNSRHEAVSQINEALEAKNEPKKYKRVPVNICFFKDDISRLKRLKLMNSYRVKSEVQLLNEARLALKIEEVEAVKRERAGVKSEGESGYKGRSIYKVSQKLDRGVASLRYGITALDAVEKVREKNPQLAEKWCKLIEDAPNKVAMDITSIPEEDREAVIDNLYDNDVYRKGVSVKRAYKEVENRRELEKTAKQQEESGELSSDPELQKAQRIQIQQQHSDKPSDNWYTPDDIVQLIVDTLGEIELDPFADLTKRIPAKQHYTIIDDGLAPNNPWNGRIFANILYSDQYKCLSKASAEITKGHTTVGIYLCESGVLFNKRTQNIIDKHGMSICAWKGRIEFIPGELLLEHQPNAGSSSRINSVFLFYAEDEPLKRHFEEIFSPYGKIYHDTSYLLSTESSN
;
A
#
# COMPACT_ATOMS: atom_id res chain seq x y z
N MET A 1 38.25 3.29 49.89
CA MET A 1 37.54 2.04 50.21
C MET A 1 36.13 2.14 49.63
N THR A 2 35.90 1.52 48.49
CA THR A 2 34.56 1.39 47.89
C THR A 2 33.88 0.17 48.48
N THR A 3 32.71 0.36 49.08
CA THR A 3 31.91 -0.74 49.64
C THR A 3 31.34 -1.59 48.50
N LYS A 4 31.82 -2.83 48.36
CA LYS A 4 31.17 -3.84 47.51
C LYS A 4 29.83 -4.24 48.16
N THR A 5 28.72 -3.95 47.49
CA THR A 5 27.40 -4.50 47.84
C THR A 5 27.19 -5.79 47.07
N THR A 6 27.12 -6.93 47.77
CA THR A 6 26.90 -8.24 47.15
C THR A 6 25.45 -8.65 47.35
N GLU A 7 24.66 -8.66 46.27
CA GLU A 7 23.32 -9.29 46.27
C GLU A 7 23.46 -10.77 45.88
N THR A 8 23.17 -11.65 46.84
CA THR A 8 23.20 -13.11 46.65
C THR A 8 21.79 -13.64 46.50
N VAL A 9 21.45 -14.21 45.34
CA VAL A 9 20.19 -14.94 45.13
C VAL A 9 20.40 -16.40 45.52
N SER A 10 19.83 -16.82 46.65
CA SER A 10 19.88 -18.21 47.15
C SER A 10 18.56 -18.93 46.94
N VAL A 11 18.59 -20.08 46.26
CA VAL A 11 17.46 -21.01 46.12
C VAL A 11 17.63 -22.15 47.12
N VAL A 12 16.57 -22.53 47.86
CA VAL A 12 16.62 -23.60 48.88
C VAL A 12 15.43 -24.57 48.75
N ASP A 13 15.73 -25.85 49.02
CA ASP A 13 14.94 -27.12 49.07
C ASP A 13 13.52 -27.06 49.68
N LYS A 14 12.58 -28.04 49.58
CA LYS A 14 12.27 -29.27 48.79
C LYS A 14 10.83 -29.72 49.21
N PRO A 15 10.18 -30.77 48.65
CA PRO A 15 10.55 -31.66 47.52
C PRO A 15 9.45 -31.64 46.40
N GLU A 16 9.21 -32.63 45.50
CA GLU A 16 9.83 -33.94 45.16
C GLU A 16 9.64 -34.25 43.63
N VAL A 17 9.79 -35.53 43.27
CA VAL A 17 9.73 -36.26 42.00
C VAL A 17 11.01 -36.14 41.16
N GLU A 18 11.64 -37.30 40.94
CA GLU A 18 13.00 -37.42 40.45
C GLU A 18 13.17 -37.01 38.98
N TRP A 19 14.02 -35.99 38.78
CA TRP A 19 15.07 -36.02 37.77
C TRP A 19 16.37 -35.59 38.45
N GLN A 20 17.27 -36.54 38.75
CA GLN A 20 18.55 -36.22 39.38
C GLN A 20 19.50 -35.52 38.38
N LYS A 21 19.58 -34.19 38.47
CA LYS A 21 20.76 -33.39 38.13
C LYS A 21 20.90 -32.34 39.24
N ASP A 22 22.08 -32.22 39.85
CA ASP A 22 22.30 -31.40 41.04
C ASP A 22 22.02 -29.91 40.81
N VAL A 23 20.83 -29.45 41.20
CA VAL A 23 20.46 -28.03 41.19
C VAL A 23 21.27 -27.25 42.25
N ASN A 24 21.70 -27.92 43.33
CA ASN A 24 22.46 -27.32 44.42
C ASN A 24 23.98 -27.19 44.14
N LYS A 25 24.47 -27.68 42.99
CA LYS A 25 25.91 -27.67 42.67
C LYS A 25 26.41 -26.29 42.21
N TYR A 26 25.54 -25.48 41.60
CA TYR A 26 25.92 -24.23 40.94
C TYR A 26 25.19 -23.02 41.52
N SER A 27 25.83 -21.84 41.49
CA SER A 27 25.17 -20.56 41.79
C SER A 27 25.58 -19.45 40.81
N ILE A 28 24.61 -18.58 40.50
CA ILE A 28 24.82 -17.38 39.70
C ILE A 28 25.06 -16.20 40.64
N ARG A 29 26.15 -15.45 40.42
CA ARG A 29 26.45 -14.20 41.15
C ARG A 29 26.66 -13.06 40.16
N VAL A 30 26.27 -11.84 40.54
CA VAL A 30 26.50 -10.62 39.77
C VAL A 30 27.18 -9.61 40.68
N GLU A 31 28.48 -9.39 40.48
CA GLU A 31 29.22 -8.38 41.24
C GLU A 31 29.11 -7.01 40.56
N LYS A 32 29.12 -5.92 41.35
CA LYS A 32 29.18 -4.55 40.82
C LYS A 32 30.54 -3.93 41.15
N GLU A 33 31.18 -3.35 40.15
CA GLU A 33 32.43 -2.59 40.30
C GLU A 33 32.37 -1.32 39.44
N GLY A 34 32.38 -0.16 40.11
CA GLY A 34 32.10 1.13 39.47
C GLY A 34 30.69 1.18 38.87
N GLU A 35 30.61 1.53 37.59
CA GLU A 35 29.36 1.55 36.80
C GLU A 35 29.05 0.20 36.13
N TYR A 36 29.94 -0.79 36.27
CA TYR A 36 29.86 -2.07 35.57
C TYR A 36 29.42 -3.22 36.48
N PHE A 37 28.82 -4.22 35.86
CA PHE A 37 28.37 -5.46 36.48
C PHE A 37 29.11 -6.65 35.85
N PHE A 38 29.47 -7.63 36.67
CA PHE A 38 30.31 -8.77 36.33
C PHE A 38 29.57 -10.07 36.67
N PRO A 39 28.99 -10.76 35.67
CA PRO A 39 28.29 -12.02 35.88
C PRO A 39 29.29 -13.17 36.05
N THR A 40 29.13 -13.96 37.11
CA THR A 40 29.93 -15.15 37.38
C THR A 40 29.04 -16.35 37.65
N LEU A 41 29.50 -17.52 37.21
CA LEU A 41 28.91 -18.82 37.51
C LEU A 41 29.88 -19.59 38.38
N TRP A 42 29.37 -20.04 39.52
CA TRP A 42 30.13 -20.73 40.55
C TRP A 42 29.68 -22.18 40.67
N GLU A 43 30.61 -23.07 40.97
CA GLU A 43 30.40 -24.45 41.37
C GLU A 43 31.15 -24.67 42.69
N GLN A 44 30.46 -25.05 43.77
CA GLN A 44 31.09 -25.33 45.09
C GLN A 44 32.14 -24.27 45.52
N ASP A 45 31.75 -22.99 45.47
CA ASP A 45 32.60 -21.82 45.76
C ASP A 45 33.86 -21.64 44.86
N GLN A 46 33.89 -22.26 43.69
CA GLN A 46 34.86 -21.96 42.62
C GLN A 46 34.17 -21.29 41.41
N ILE A 47 34.78 -20.23 40.86
CA ILE A 47 34.30 -19.62 39.61
C ILE A 47 34.66 -20.55 38.43
N ILE A 48 33.64 -21.16 37.83
CA ILE A 48 33.80 -22.00 36.63
C ILE A 48 33.58 -21.23 35.32
N TRP A 49 32.93 -20.06 35.39
CA TRP A 49 32.84 -19.12 34.28
C TRP A 49 32.67 -17.69 34.80
N SER A 50 33.33 -16.74 34.13
CA SER A 50 33.19 -15.31 34.37
C SER A 50 32.93 -14.60 33.04
N GLY A 51 31.92 -13.74 33.01
CA GLY A 51 31.64 -12.85 31.89
C GLY A 51 32.40 -11.53 32.00
N GLY A 52 32.51 -10.82 30.88
CA GLY A 52 33.07 -9.46 30.85
C GLY A 52 32.12 -8.42 31.48
N ALA A 53 32.67 -7.25 31.76
CA ALA A 53 31.95 -6.08 32.26
C ALA A 53 30.74 -5.71 31.37
N VAL A 54 29.58 -5.47 31.99
CA VAL A 54 28.38 -4.95 31.31
C VAL A 54 27.75 -3.80 32.09
N GLY A 55 27.25 -2.78 31.38
CA GLY A 55 26.72 -1.55 31.99
C GLY A 55 25.31 -1.65 32.62
N SER A 56 24.75 -2.85 32.84
CA SER A 56 23.49 -2.99 33.59
C SER A 56 23.32 -4.35 34.26
N PHE A 57 22.70 -4.36 35.44
CA PHE A 57 22.44 -5.55 36.25
C PHE A 57 21.63 -6.61 35.49
N SER A 58 20.53 -6.21 34.84
CA SER A 58 19.68 -7.13 34.07
C SER A 58 20.44 -7.81 32.93
N LYS A 59 21.37 -7.09 32.28
CA LYS A 59 22.24 -7.67 31.24
C LYS A 59 23.25 -8.65 31.83
N ALA A 60 23.81 -8.38 33.00
CA ALA A 60 24.69 -9.32 33.70
C ALA A 60 23.92 -10.60 34.09
N LYS A 61 22.78 -10.45 34.80
CA LYS A 61 21.91 -11.57 35.20
C LYS A 61 21.55 -12.46 34.00
N ASN A 62 21.09 -11.88 32.90
CA ASN A 62 20.77 -12.62 31.67
C ASN A 62 21.98 -13.36 31.09
N THR A 63 23.17 -12.76 31.11
CA THR A 63 24.39 -13.40 30.59
C THR A 63 24.82 -14.58 31.48
N ALA A 64 24.70 -14.45 32.80
CA ALA A 64 24.97 -15.54 33.74
C ALA A 64 24.00 -16.72 33.58
N ILE A 65 22.71 -16.44 33.38
CA ILE A 65 21.69 -17.48 33.14
C ILE A 65 22.00 -18.23 31.84
N VAL A 66 22.34 -17.55 30.75
CA VAL A 66 22.76 -18.20 29.49
C VAL A 66 24.01 -19.07 29.69
N ALA A 67 24.99 -18.60 30.47
CA ALA A 67 26.19 -19.39 30.79
C ALA A 67 25.85 -20.64 31.62
N TYR A 68 25.00 -20.51 32.65
CA TYR A 68 24.49 -21.63 33.45
C TYR A 68 23.76 -22.66 32.58
N ASN A 69 22.81 -22.22 31.76
CA ASN A 69 22.00 -23.06 30.87
C ASN A 69 22.89 -23.86 29.89
N ARG A 70 23.95 -23.22 29.38
CA ARG A 70 24.96 -23.82 28.51
C ARG A 70 25.86 -24.83 29.22
N HIS A 71 26.20 -24.59 30.48
CA HIS A 71 27.09 -25.46 31.25
C HIS A 71 26.37 -26.71 31.76
N THR A 72 25.16 -26.55 32.32
CA THR A 72 24.38 -27.62 32.95
C THR A 72 23.51 -28.43 31.97
N GLN A 73 23.36 -27.94 30.74
CA GLN A 73 22.59 -28.54 29.65
C GLN A 73 21.08 -28.65 29.91
N VAL A 74 20.45 -27.58 30.41
CA VAL A 74 19.02 -27.57 30.78
C VAL A 74 18.08 -27.72 29.58
N PHE A 75 18.43 -27.15 28.42
CA PHE A 75 17.53 -27.00 27.26
C PHE A 75 17.93 -27.87 26.04
N TYR A 76 18.49 -29.05 26.28
CA TYR A 76 19.21 -29.79 25.23
C TYR A 76 18.32 -30.72 24.35
N THR A 77 17.00 -30.66 24.53
CA THR A 77 16.01 -31.42 23.75
C THR A 77 14.94 -30.49 23.20
N GLU A 78 14.61 -30.58 21.91
CA GLU A 78 13.47 -29.86 21.33
C GLU A 78 12.13 -30.38 21.86
N GLY A 79 11.13 -29.50 21.88
CA GLY A 79 9.75 -29.83 22.24
C GLY A 79 9.28 -29.21 23.56
N LEU A 80 8.19 -29.75 24.10
CA LEU A 80 7.53 -29.21 25.28
C LEU A 80 8.24 -29.62 26.57
N ALA A 81 8.54 -28.63 27.42
CA ALA A 81 9.17 -28.81 28.72
C ALA A 81 8.52 -27.90 29.78
N GLN A 82 8.74 -28.22 31.07
CA GLN A 82 8.44 -27.34 32.19
C GLN A 82 9.74 -26.75 32.72
N VAL A 83 9.87 -25.44 32.75
CA VAL A 83 11.14 -24.76 33.07
C VAL A 83 10.93 -23.71 34.15
N ASP A 84 11.85 -23.62 35.12
CA ASP A 84 11.79 -22.61 36.18
C ASP A 84 11.84 -21.20 35.57
N VAL A 85 10.89 -20.35 35.97
CA VAL A 85 10.68 -19.03 35.34
C VAL A 85 11.90 -18.10 35.43
N GLU A 86 12.75 -18.34 36.43
CA GLU A 86 13.98 -17.58 36.73
C GLU A 86 15.16 -17.99 35.83
N LEU A 87 15.10 -19.14 35.15
CA LEU A 87 16.09 -19.59 34.16
C LEU A 87 15.82 -19.09 32.73
N LEU A 88 14.75 -18.31 32.55
CA LEU A 88 14.33 -17.76 31.27
C LEU A 88 14.80 -16.32 31.08
N VAL A 89 15.37 -16.05 29.91
CA VAL A 89 15.95 -14.76 29.56
C VAL A 89 15.10 -14.06 28.50
N LYS A 90 14.60 -12.87 28.79
CA LYS A 90 13.91 -12.06 27.77
C LYS A 90 14.87 -11.66 26.65
N LEU A 91 14.47 -11.86 25.40
CA LEU A 91 15.18 -11.30 24.26
C LEU A 91 14.91 -9.78 24.17
N PRO A 92 15.93 -8.89 24.23
CA PRO A 92 15.71 -7.43 24.20
C PRO A 92 15.03 -6.94 22.91
N TYR A 93 15.30 -7.61 21.78
CA TYR A 93 14.65 -7.30 20.50
C TYR A 93 13.12 -7.47 20.53
N ASN A 94 12.58 -8.36 21.37
CA ASN A 94 11.14 -8.50 21.53
C ASN A 94 10.51 -7.27 22.18
N GLU A 95 11.19 -6.68 23.15
CA GLU A 95 10.70 -5.46 23.83
C GLU A 95 10.77 -4.26 22.90
N ILE A 96 11.77 -4.19 22.00
CA ILE A 96 11.82 -3.15 20.95
C ILE A 96 10.65 -3.30 19.98
N ILE A 97 10.45 -4.50 19.40
CA ILE A 97 9.46 -4.72 18.34
C ILE A 97 8.02 -4.63 18.86
N TYR A 98 7.75 -5.22 20.03
CA TYR A 98 6.40 -5.31 20.62
C TYR A 98 6.25 -4.44 21.88
N SER A 99 6.96 -3.31 21.91
CA SER A 99 6.84 -2.24 22.90
C SER A 99 5.39 -1.71 23.03
N GLY A 100 5.13 -0.96 24.11
CA GLY A 100 3.83 -0.32 24.37
C GLY A 100 2.73 -1.25 24.91
N ASN A 101 2.97 -2.56 25.01
CA ASN A 101 1.96 -3.57 25.36
C ASN A 101 1.61 -3.70 26.86
N SER A 102 1.69 -2.62 27.65
CA SER A 102 1.41 -2.65 29.10
C SER A 102 -0.05 -3.06 29.42
N SER A 103 -1.00 -2.69 28.56
CA SER A 103 -2.40 -3.14 28.62
C SER A 103 -2.53 -4.66 28.45
N ASN A 104 -1.74 -5.26 27.56
CA ASN A 104 -1.71 -6.70 27.33
C ASN A 104 -1.12 -7.46 28.54
N VAL A 105 -0.10 -6.92 29.21
CA VAL A 105 0.42 -7.51 30.47
C VAL A 105 -0.64 -7.47 31.57
N LYS A 106 -1.33 -6.33 31.78
CA LYS A 106 -2.43 -6.23 32.76
C LYS A 106 -3.56 -7.22 32.50
N ARG A 107 -3.98 -7.38 31.23
CA ARG A 107 -4.97 -8.39 30.83
C ARG A 107 -4.48 -9.81 31.13
N LEU A 108 -3.25 -10.14 30.72
CA LEU A 108 -2.65 -11.45 30.99
C LEU A 108 -2.53 -11.74 32.49
N ILE A 109 -2.25 -10.75 33.34
CA ILE A 109 -2.29 -10.93 34.79
C ILE A 109 -3.71 -11.28 35.25
N GLY A 110 -4.73 -10.49 34.85
CA GLY A 110 -6.12 -10.78 35.20
C GLY A 110 -6.63 -12.16 34.74
N ASP A 111 -6.16 -12.62 33.57
CA ASP A 111 -6.46 -13.97 33.08
C ASP A 111 -5.69 -15.04 33.85
N LEU A 112 -4.38 -14.90 34.03
CA LEU A 112 -3.53 -15.88 34.71
C LEU A 112 -3.74 -15.91 36.22
N SER A 113 -4.34 -14.89 36.84
CA SER A 113 -4.69 -14.92 38.26
C SER A 113 -5.80 -15.92 38.60
N LYS A 114 -6.71 -16.21 37.65
CA LYS A 114 -7.80 -17.20 37.81
C LYS A 114 -7.25 -18.60 38.15
N SER A 115 -8.00 -19.40 38.91
CA SER A 115 -7.54 -20.71 39.39
C SER A 115 -7.18 -21.66 38.25
N ASP A 116 -8.00 -21.70 37.21
CA ASP A 116 -7.99 -22.75 36.18
C ASP A 116 -7.19 -22.35 34.92
N SER A 117 -6.57 -21.17 34.92
CA SER A 117 -5.92 -20.60 33.75
C SER A 117 -4.60 -21.29 33.41
N GLN A 118 -4.63 -22.07 32.33
CA GLN A 118 -3.44 -22.66 31.74
C GLN A 118 -2.61 -21.62 30.99
N LEU A 119 -1.31 -21.55 31.29
CA LEU A 119 -0.37 -20.72 30.53
C LEU A 119 -0.09 -21.39 29.18
N VAL A 120 -0.41 -20.72 28.07
CA VAL A 120 0.03 -21.15 26.74
C VAL A 120 1.57 -21.25 26.73
N PRO A 121 2.20 -22.31 26.19
CA PRO A 121 3.65 -22.47 26.24
C PRO A 121 4.42 -21.29 25.64
N LEU A 122 5.45 -20.80 26.33
CA LEU A 122 6.40 -19.83 25.76
C LEU A 122 7.22 -20.51 24.65
N VAL A 123 7.75 -19.76 23.68
CA VAL A 123 8.76 -20.32 22.76
C VAL A 123 10.13 -19.86 23.22
N VAL A 124 11.05 -20.80 23.46
CA VAL A 124 12.41 -20.51 23.94
C VAL A 124 13.43 -21.17 23.03
N ASP A 125 14.66 -20.66 23.03
CA ASP A 125 15.78 -21.35 22.36
C ASP A 125 16.51 -22.34 23.28
N GLN A 126 17.52 -23.01 22.72
CA GLN A 126 18.39 -23.95 23.42
C GLN A 126 19.23 -23.34 24.57
N TRP A 127 19.10 -22.04 24.84
CA TRP A 127 19.77 -21.33 25.95
C TRP A 127 18.78 -20.71 26.94
N GLY A 128 17.48 -21.00 26.81
CA GLY A 128 16.42 -20.41 27.65
C GLY A 128 16.05 -18.98 27.29
N VAL A 129 16.49 -18.47 26.12
CA VAL A 129 16.11 -17.13 25.65
C VAL A 129 14.70 -17.18 25.08
N ILE A 130 13.81 -16.35 25.58
CA ILE A 130 12.40 -16.26 25.18
C ILE A 130 12.32 -15.64 23.79
N ILE A 131 11.87 -16.44 22.83
CA ILE A 131 11.65 -16.07 21.44
C ILE A 131 10.23 -15.57 21.25
N ASP A 132 9.23 -16.21 21.85
CA ASP A 132 7.87 -15.67 21.92
C ASP A 132 7.28 -15.82 23.31
N GLY A 133 6.53 -14.79 23.73
CA GLY A 133 5.85 -14.75 25.01
C GLY A 133 6.48 -13.87 26.08
N ASN A 134 7.32 -12.87 25.76
CA ASN A 134 7.85 -11.91 26.75
C ASN A 134 6.75 -11.32 27.67
N SER A 135 5.58 -10.93 27.13
CA SER A 135 4.47 -10.41 27.94
C SER A 135 3.79 -11.46 28.83
N ARG A 136 3.87 -12.74 28.45
CA ARG A 136 3.37 -13.87 29.26
C ARG A 136 4.33 -14.17 30.40
N HIS A 137 5.64 -14.19 30.12
CA HIS A 137 6.70 -14.28 31.13
C HIS A 137 6.62 -13.12 32.13
N GLU A 138 6.46 -11.89 31.64
CA GLU A 138 6.30 -10.70 32.49
C GLU A 138 5.06 -10.78 33.40
N ALA A 139 3.90 -11.17 32.85
CA ALA A 139 2.69 -11.35 33.65
C ALA A 139 2.88 -12.42 34.74
N VAL A 140 3.60 -13.50 34.44
CA VAL A 140 3.95 -14.54 35.41
C VAL A 140 4.90 -14.01 36.49
N SER A 141 5.93 -13.25 36.13
CA SER A 141 6.85 -12.62 37.08
C SER A 141 6.11 -11.68 38.03
N GLN A 142 5.28 -10.76 37.51
CA GLN A 142 4.50 -9.83 38.34
C GLN A 142 3.49 -10.55 39.26
N ILE A 143 2.90 -11.67 38.82
CA ILE A 143 2.06 -12.51 39.69
C ILE A 143 2.90 -13.11 40.83
N ASN A 144 4.05 -13.70 40.52
CA ASN A 144 4.92 -14.30 41.54
C ASN A 144 5.45 -13.25 42.53
N GLU A 145 5.87 -12.08 42.06
CA GLU A 145 6.31 -10.95 42.90
C GLU A 145 5.18 -10.46 43.82
N ALA A 146 3.94 -10.35 43.31
CA ALA A 146 2.79 -9.93 44.11
C ALA A 146 2.33 -10.97 45.15
N LEU A 147 2.66 -12.25 44.96
CA LEU A 147 2.45 -13.32 45.95
C LEU A 147 3.59 -13.31 46.98
N GLU A 148 4.83 -13.21 46.54
CA GLU A 148 6.03 -13.14 47.38
C GLU A 148 5.98 -11.93 48.33
N ALA A 149 5.50 -10.77 47.86
CA ALA A 149 5.24 -9.58 48.68
C ALA A 149 4.17 -9.78 49.79
N LYS A 150 3.35 -10.84 49.71
CA LYS A 150 2.38 -11.24 50.74
C LYS A 150 2.87 -12.42 51.60
N ASN A 151 4.08 -12.93 51.34
CA ASN A 151 4.58 -14.22 51.84
C ASN A 151 3.71 -15.43 51.39
N GLU A 152 3.04 -15.32 50.24
CA GLU A 152 2.32 -16.41 49.59
C GLU A 152 3.26 -17.17 48.63
N PRO A 153 3.10 -18.50 48.45
CA PRO A 153 3.95 -19.28 47.56
C PRO A 153 3.78 -18.87 46.08
N LYS A 154 4.90 -18.80 45.34
CA LYS A 154 4.91 -18.50 43.89
C LYS A 154 3.99 -19.45 43.11
N LYS A 155 2.90 -18.91 42.52
CA LYS A 155 1.92 -19.67 41.73
C LYS A 155 2.56 -20.40 40.54
N TYR A 156 3.58 -19.79 39.93
CA TYR A 156 4.24 -20.30 38.74
C TYR A 156 5.75 -20.43 38.98
N LYS A 157 6.16 -21.44 39.75
CA LYS A 157 7.59 -21.79 39.89
C LYS A 157 8.18 -22.21 38.53
N ARG A 158 7.48 -23.12 37.85
CA ARG A 158 7.78 -23.57 36.48
C ARG A 158 6.70 -23.13 35.51
N VAL A 159 7.09 -22.89 34.27
CA VAL A 159 6.20 -22.54 33.15
C VAL A 159 6.38 -23.51 31.98
N PRO A 160 5.30 -23.84 31.25
CA PRO A 160 5.42 -24.57 30.00
C PRO A 160 6.18 -23.75 28.96
N VAL A 161 7.15 -24.38 28.30
CA VAL A 161 7.91 -23.83 27.18
C VAL A 161 7.98 -24.84 26.05
N ASN A 162 8.10 -24.36 24.82
CA ASN A 162 8.47 -25.12 23.63
C ASN A 162 9.90 -24.72 23.26
N ILE A 163 10.84 -25.64 23.46
CA ILE A 163 12.26 -25.47 23.17
C ILE A 163 12.47 -25.71 21.68
N CYS A 164 13.03 -24.73 20.99
CA CYS A 164 13.36 -24.79 19.55
C CYS A 164 14.86 -24.56 19.36
N PHE A 165 15.51 -25.34 18.51
CA PHE A 165 16.93 -25.17 18.23
C PHE A 165 17.14 -24.22 17.05
N PHE A 166 17.99 -23.22 17.25
CA PHE A 166 18.37 -22.29 16.19
C PHE A 166 19.86 -22.39 15.89
N LYS A 167 20.17 -22.67 14.62
CA LYS A 167 21.54 -22.67 14.08
C LYS A 167 22.22 -21.30 14.14
N ASP A 168 21.43 -20.23 14.09
CA ASP A 168 21.90 -18.84 14.11
C ASP A 168 20.77 -17.88 14.56
N ASP A 169 21.16 -16.66 14.94
CA ASP A 169 20.25 -15.59 15.35
C ASP A 169 19.22 -15.24 14.27
N ILE A 170 19.54 -15.42 13.00
CA ILE A 170 18.63 -15.14 11.88
C ILE A 170 17.47 -16.13 11.85
N SER A 171 17.75 -17.41 12.07
CA SER A 171 16.72 -18.46 12.19
C SER A 171 15.81 -18.21 13.39
N ARG A 172 16.39 -17.74 14.51
CA ARG A 172 15.66 -17.30 15.71
C ARG A 172 14.71 -16.14 15.40
N LEU A 173 15.20 -15.10 14.73
CA LEU A 173 14.42 -13.91 14.35
C LEU A 173 13.34 -14.21 13.30
N LYS A 174 13.59 -15.13 12.36
CA LYS A 174 12.58 -15.65 11.43
C LYS A 174 11.45 -16.38 12.15
N ARG A 175 11.78 -17.22 13.14
CA ARG A 175 10.78 -17.91 13.96
C ARG A 175 9.95 -16.92 14.79
N LEU A 176 10.58 -15.89 15.36
CA LEU A 176 9.88 -14.80 16.04
C LEU A 176 8.82 -14.14 15.15
N LYS A 177 9.22 -13.74 13.92
CA LYS A 177 8.31 -13.14 12.94
C LYS A 177 7.15 -14.09 12.57
N LEU A 178 7.43 -15.38 12.39
CA LEU A 178 6.41 -16.39 12.08
C LEU A 178 5.42 -16.59 13.23
N MET A 179 5.87 -16.67 14.48
CA MET A 179 4.97 -16.81 15.65
C MET A 179 4.04 -15.60 15.82
N ASN A 180 4.49 -14.41 15.39
CA ASN A 180 3.72 -13.18 15.51
C ASN A 180 2.95 -12.81 14.24
N SER A 181 3.13 -13.49 13.10
CA SER A 181 2.51 -13.09 11.82
C SER A 181 0.98 -13.02 11.85
N TYR A 182 0.34 -13.82 12.70
CA TYR A 182 -1.13 -13.90 12.84
C TYR A 182 -1.72 -12.99 13.93
N ARG A 183 -0.90 -12.19 14.63
CA ARG A 183 -1.38 -11.29 15.69
C ARG A 183 -1.89 -9.99 15.07
N VAL A 184 -2.99 -9.46 15.62
CA VAL A 184 -3.37 -8.05 15.44
C VAL A 184 -2.29 -7.19 16.08
N LYS A 185 -1.82 -6.17 15.35
CA LYS A 185 -0.66 -5.33 15.69
C LYS A 185 -1.03 -3.86 15.52
N SER A 186 -0.36 -2.99 16.27
CA SER A 186 -0.34 -1.57 15.94
C SER A 186 0.54 -1.29 14.72
N GLU A 187 0.34 -0.13 14.08
CA GLU A 187 1.19 0.35 12.97
C GLU A 187 2.68 0.36 13.35
N VAL A 188 3.02 0.85 14.55
CA VAL A 188 4.39 0.85 15.09
C VAL A 188 5.00 -0.56 15.15
N GLN A 189 4.20 -1.57 15.52
CA GLN A 189 4.64 -2.96 15.57
C GLN A 189 4.84 -3.54 14.17
N LEU A 190 3.98 -3.19 13.20
CA LEU A 190 4.15 -3.55 11.80
C LEU A 190 5.41 -2.93 11.19
N LEU A 191 5.68 -1.65 11.48
CA LEU A 191 6.90 -0.94 11.09
C LEU A 191 8.15 -1.61 11.67
N ASN A 192 8.13 -1.97 12.96
CA ASN A 192 9.25 -2.64 13.61
C ASN A 192 9.46 -4.08 13.10
N GLU A 193 8.40 -4.82 12.75
CA GLU A 193 8.51 -6.10 12.05
C GLU A 193 9.07 -5.95 10.63
N ALA A 194 8.73 -4.88 9.91
CA ALA A 194 9.30 -4.58 8.59
C ALA A 194 10.79 -4.25 8.68
N ARG A 195 11.20 -3.44 9.67
CA ARG A 195 12.62 -3.18 10.01
C ARG A 195 13.37 -4.46 10.37
N LEU A 196 12.76 -5.37 11.15
CA LEU A 196 13.35 -6.66 11.45
C LEU A 196 13.51 -7.51 10.18
N ALA A 197 12.48 -7.57 9.33
CA ALA A 197 12.51 -8.34 8.09
C ALA A 197 13.60 -7.86 7.13
N LEU A 198 13.82 -6.54 7.06
CA LEU A 198 14.93 -5.93 6.34
C LEU A 198 16.29 -6.43 6.86
N LYS A 199 16.51 -6.35 8.18
CA LYS A 199 17.76 -6.77 8.82
C LYS A 199 18.04 -8.27 8.67
N ILE A 200 16.99 -9.09 8.60
CA ILE A 200 17.08 -10.51 8.25
C ILE A 200 17.58 -10.68 6.81
N GLU A 201 16.95 -10.02 5.84
CA GLU A 201 17.32 -10.11 4.41
C GLU A 201 18.75 -9.61 4.15
N GLU A 202 19.18 -8.52 4.80
CA GLU A 202 20.54 -7.98 4.70
C GLU A 202 21.60 -9.00 5.13
N VAL A 203 21.41 -9.68 6.27
CA VAL A 203 22.35 -10.71 6.74
C VAL A 203 22.31 -11.95 5.85
N GLU A 204 21.16 -12.29 5.27
CA GLU A 204 21.06 -13.40 4.32
C GLU A 204 21.61 -13.07 2.92
N ALA A 205 21.61 -11.81 2.50
CA ALA A 205 22.33 -11.35 1.31
C ALA A 205 23.85 -11.57 1.47
N VAL A 206 24.42 -11.09 2.58
CA VAL A 206 25.86 -11.29 2.91
C VAL A 206 26.21 -12.78 3.04
N LYS A 207 25.32 -13.62 3.57
CA LYS A 207 25.53 -15.08 3.61
C LYS A 207 25.54 -15.72 2.21
N ARG A 208 24.64 -15.31 1.31
CA ARG A 208 24.59 -15.81 -0.08
C ARG A 208 25.84 -15.44 -0.85
N GLU A 209 26.28 -14.18 -0.73
CA GLU A 209 27.51 -13.66 -1.34
C GLU A 209 28.75 -14.45 -0.88
N ARG A 210 28.92 -14.61 0.44
CA ARG A 210 30.04 -15.39 1.01
C ARG A 210 30.01 -16.87 0.64
N ALA A 211 28.84 -17.44 0.41
CA ALA A 211 28.68 -18.82 -0.03
C ALA A 211 29.01 -19.04 -1.52
N GLY A 212 29.35 -17.97 -2.28
CA GLY A 212 29.64 -18.06 -3.71
C GLY A 212 28.43 -18.42 -4.57
N VAL A 213 27.21 -18.37 -4.01
CA VAL A 213 25.97 -18.72 -4.69
C VAL A 213 25.61 -17.58 -5.66
N LYS A 214 26.16 -17.66 -6.87
CA LYS A 214 25.68 -16.86 -8.00
C LYS A 214 24.19 -17.14 -8.18
N SER A 215 23.38 -16.09 -8.33
CA SER A 215 21.94 -16.21 -8.51
C SER A 215 21.64 -16.83 -9.88
N GLU A 216 21.39 -18.14 -9.90
CA GLU A 216 20.90 -18.83 -11.10
C GLU A 216 19.48 -18.32 -11.44
N GLY A 217 19.26 -17.99 -12.72
CA GLY A 217 17.92 -17.86 -13.29
C GLY A 217 17.41 -16.46 -13.60
N GLU A 218 18.00 -15.79 -14.60
CA GLU A 218 17.18 -14.97 -15.52
C GLU A 218 16.38 -15.91 -16.44
N SER A 219 15.27 -16.48 -15.95
CA SER A 219 14.28 -17.14 -16.82
C SER A 219 12.87 -16.70 -16.47
N GLY A 220 12.15 -16.22 -17.49
CA GLY A 220 10.91 -15.47 -17.28
C GLY A 220 9.69 -16.37 -17.18
N TYR A 221 8.99 -16.36 -16.04
CA TYR A 221 7.54 -16.57 -16.01
C TYR A 221 6.87 -15.72 -14.91
N LYS A 222 5.75 -15.08 -15.26
CA LYS A 222 5.08 -14.04 -14.46
C LYS A 222 4.07 -14.63 -13.46
N GLY A 223 4.48 -14.73 -12.19
CA GLY A 223 3.58 -14.89 -11.04
C GLY A 223 4.06 -13.97 -9.91
N ARG A 224 3.26 -12.98 -9.51
CA ARG A 224 3.70 -11.91 -8.60
C ARG A 224 3.65 -12.35 -7.14
N SER A 225 4.71 -13.00 -6.68
CA SER A 225 5.05 -13.06 -5.25
C SER A 225 5.89 -11.84 -4.87
N ILE A 226 5.79 -11.37 -3.62
CA ILE A 226 6.71 -10.38 -3.01
C ILE A 226 8.18 -10.81 -3.21
N TYR A 227 8.43 -12.13 -3.25
CA TYR A 227 9.75 -12.74 -3.51
C TYR A 227 10.31 -12.47 -4.93
N LYS A 228 9.46 -12.12 -5.92
CA LYS A 228 9.92 -11.71 -7.26
C LYS A 228 10.15 -10.19 -7.39
N VAL A 229 9.77 -9.41 -6.38
CA VAL A 229 10.14 -7.98 -6.29
C VAL A 229 11.57 -7.84 -5.72
N SER A 230 12.00 -8.74 -4.82
CA SER A 230 13.37 -8.73 -4.28
C SER A 230 14.43 -9.24 -5.26
N GLN A 231 14.09 -10.12 -6.20
CA GLN A 231 15.07 -10.73 -7.13
C GLN A 231 15.62 -9.78 -8.21
N LYS A 232 15.05 -8.59 -8.43
CA LYS A 232 15.65 -7.57 -9.30
C LYS A 232 16.41 -6.50 -8.49
N LEU A 233 17.65 -6.83 -8.13
CA LEU A 233 18.76 -5.94 -7.70
C LEU A 233 18.41 -4.85 -6.67
N ASP A 234 18.80 -5.05 -5.41
CA ASP A 234 18.74 -4.11 -4.26
C ASP A 234 17.38 -3.47 -3.91
N ARG A 235 16.40 -3.53 -4.80
CA ARG A 235 15.11 -2.86 -4.68
C ARG A 235 14.19 -3.50 -3.64
N GLY A 236 14.43 -4.73 -3.20
CA GLY A 236 13.70 -5.31 -2.07
C GLY A 236 14.04 -4.60 -0.75
N VAL A 237 15.33 -4.55 -0.43
CA VAL A 237 15.88 -3.83 0.72
C VAL A 237 15.63 -2.33 0.57
N ALA A 238 15.86 -1.74 -0.60
CA ALA A 238 15.57 -0.33 -0.83
C ALA A 238 14.08 -0.02 -0.71
N SER A 239 13.16 -0.83 -1.27
CA SER A 239 11.70 -0.64 -1.14
C SER A 239 11.23 -0.73 0.32
N LEU A 240 11.72 -1.69 1.09
CA LEU A 240 11.45 -1.78 2.52
C LEU A 240 12.03 -0.57 3.27
N ARG A 241 13.28 -0.17 3.00
CA ARG A 241 13.88 1.06 3.56
C ARG A 241 13.08 2.31 3.18
N TYR A 242 12.60 2.44 1.95
CA TYR A 242 11.78 3.58 1.50
C TYR A 242 10.41 3.60 2.18
N GLY A 243 9.75 2.44 2.35
CA GLY A 243 8.53 2.34 3.15
C GLY A 243 8.76 2.69 4.62
N ILE A 244 9.88 2.26 5.20
CA ILE A 244 10.28 2.61 6.57
C ILE A 244 10.55 4.12 6.70
N THR A 245 11.33 4.73 5.79
CA THR A 245 11.60 6.17 5.79
C THR A 245 10.33 7.00 5.58
N ALA A 246 9.41 6.52 4.74
CA ALA A 246 8.11 7.16 4.54
C ALA A 246 7.28 7.11 5.83
N LEU A 247 7.17 5.95 6.48
CA LEU A 247 6.47 5.80 7.76
C LEU A 247 7.11 6.62 8.89
N ASP A 248 8.45 6.72 8.94
CA ASP A 248 9.18 7.60 9.86
C ASP A 248 8.92 9.10 9.59
N ALA A 249 8.63 9.48 8.35
CA ALA A 249 8.18 10.82 8.02
C ALA A 249 6.72 11.03 8.45
N VAL A 250 5.85 10.02 8.30
CA VAL A 250 4.46 10.09 8.77
C VAL A 250 4.38 10.24 10.28
N GLU A 251 5.15 9.51 11.09
CA GLU A 251 5.12 9.66 12.55
C GLU A 251 5.48 11.10 12.98
N LYS A 252 6.49 11.71 12.35
CA LYS A 252 6.88 13.11 12.60
C LYS A 252 5.80 14.12 12.16
N VAL A 253 5.06 13.83 11.08
CA VAL A 253 3.91 14.64 10.68
C VAL A 253 2.76 14.45 11.67
N ARG A 254 2.54 13.22 12.17
CA ARG A 254 1.43 12.86 13.08
C ARG A 254 1.51 13.59 14.42
N GLU A 255 2.71 13.87 14.92
CA GLU A 255 2.92 14.72 16.11
C GLU A 255 2.46 16.17 15.93
N LYS A 256 2.52 16.72 14.70
CA LYS A 256 2.15 18.11 14.37
C LYS A 256 0.73 18.25 13.82
N ASN A 257 0.34 17.35 12.91
CA ASN A 257 -0.92 17.35 12.17
C ASN A 257 -1.38 15.89 11.93
N PRO A 258 -2.24 15.34 12.83
CA PRO A 258 -2.72 13.97 12.72
C PRO A 258 -3.52 13.69 11.44
N GLN A 259 -4.32 14.65 10.95
CA GLN A 259 -5.16 14.49 9.76
C GLN A 259 -4.31 14.37 8.49
N LEU A 260 -3.28 15.20 8.36
CA LEU A 260 -2.31 15.09 7.27
C LEU A 260 -1.55 13.76 7.34
N ALA A 261 -1.16 13.31 8.53
CA ALA A 261 -0.51 12.01 8.68
C ALA A 261 -1.41 10.83 8.25
N GLU A 262 -2.72 10.91 8.46
CA GLU A 262 -3.68 9.92 7.96
C GLU A 262 -3.77 9.90 6.43
N LYS A 263 -3.82 11.08 5.78
CA LYS A 263 -3.68 11.20 4.31
C LYS A 263 -2.37 10.59 3.80
N TRP A 264 -1.25 10.78 4.51
CA TRP A 264 0.05 10.19 4.14
C TRP A 264 0.10 8.67 4.33
N CYS A 265 -0.49 8.12 5.40
CA CYS A 265 -0.62 6.67 5.57
C CYS A 265 -1.32 6.06 4.35
N LYS A 266 -2.47 6.61 3.98
CA LYS A 266 -3.26 6.19 2.82
C LYS A 266 -2.45 6.24 1.52
N LEU A 267 -1.66 7.31 1.32
CA LEU A 267 -0.73 7.40 0.18
C LEU A 267 0.31 6.26 0.17
N ILE A 268 0.89 5.90 1.31
CA ILE A 268 1.88 4.81 1.41
C ILE A 268 1.24 3.45 1.12
N GLU A 269 -0.04 3.28 1.42
CA GLU A 269 -0.82 2.07 1.12
C GLU A 269 -1.22 1.97 -0.37
N ASP A 270 -1.71 3.06 -0.96
CA ASP A 270 -2.24 3.09 -2.33
C ASP A 270 -1.18 3.29 -3.42
N ALA A 271 -0.12 4.06 -3.13
CA ALA A 271 0.83 4.54 -4.11
C ALA A 271 2.18 3.78 -4.07
N PRO A 272 2.95 3.75 -5.16
CA PRO A 272 4.31 3.20 -5.13
C PRO A 272 5.20 3.96 -4.14
N ASN A 273 6.03 3.26 -3.35
CA ASN A 273 6.97 3.83 -2.36
C ASN A 273 7.81 5.04 -2.85
N LYS A 274 8.03 5.17 -4.15
CA LYS A 274 8.68 6.34 -4.75
C LYS A 274 7.88 7.64 -4.55
N VAL A 275 6.55 7.59 -4.60
CA VAL A 275 5.66 8.76 -4.50
C VAL A 275 5.73 9.37 -3.09
N ALA A 276 5.67 8.53 -2.05
CA ALA A 276 5.84 8.98 -0.67
C ALA A 276 7.24 9.59 -0.43
N MET A 277 8.30 8.98 -0.99
CA MET A 277 9.65 9.55 -0.99
C MET A 277 9.73 10.91 -1.70
N ASP A 278 9.21 11.02 -2.93
CA ASP A 278 9.25 12.25 -3.72
C ASP A 278 8.50 13.39 -2.97
N ILE A 279 7.45 13.10 -2.19
CA ILE A 279 6.75 14.10 -1.33
C ILE A 279 7.61 14.61 -0.17
N THR A 280 8.48 13.80 0.42
CA THR A 280 9.40 14.29 1.47
C THR A 280 10.40 15.35 0.96
N SER A 281 10.58 15.46 -0.36
CA SER A 281 11.41 16.49 -1.00
C SER A 281 10.69 17.83 -1.27
N ILE A 282 9.36 17.88 -1.08
CA ILE A 282 8.53 19.09 -1.23
C ILE A 282 8.61 19.93 0.06
N PRO A 283 8.54 21.28 -0.01
CA PRO A 283 8.41 22.16 1.17
C PRO A 283 7.22 21.76 2.06
N GLU A 284 7.37 21.81 3.39
CA GLU A 284 6.40 21.24 4.35
C GLU A 284 5.01 21.86 4.20
N GLU A 285 4.95 23.15 3.89
CA GLU A 285 3.77 23.97 3.61
C GLU A 285 2.97 23.54 2.37
N ASP A 286 3.63 23.01 1.34
CA ASP A 286 2.99 22.66 0.06
C ASP A 286 2.57 21.17 0.01
N ARG A 287 3.01 20.33 0.97
CA ARG A 287 2.81 18.86 0.91
C ARG A 287 1.36 18.42 0.93
N GLU A 288 0.50 19.10 1.70
CA GLU A 288 -0.93 18.75 1.76
C GLU A 288 -1.61 19.02 0.42
N ALA A 289 -1.44 20.20 -0.16
CA ALA A 289 -1.98 20.54 -1.48
C ALA A 289 -1.43 19.63 -2.59
N VAL A 290 -0.18 19.17 -2.49
CA VAL A 290 0.40 18.19 -3.42
C VAL A 290 -0.26 16.81 -3.28
N ILE A 291 -0.55 16.37 -2.06
CA ILE A 291 -1.27 15.10 -1.82
C ILE A 291 -2.70 15.19 -2.31
N ASP A 292 -3.39 16.30 -2.05
CA ASP A 292 -4.74 16.55 -2.53
C ASP A 292 -4.78 16.64 -4.07
N ASN A 293 -3.74 17.14 -4.75
CA ASN A 293 -3.64 17.07 -6.22
C ASN A 293 -3.32 15.64 -6.74
N LEU A 294 -2.68 14.79 -5.94
CA LEU A 294 -2.43 13.37 -6.24
C LEU A 294 -3.65 12.47 -5.97
N TYR A 295 -4.65 12.96 -5.23
CA TYR A 295 -5.85 12.24 -4.82
C TYR A 295 -7.13 12.89 -5.35
N ASP A 296 -7.81 12.22 -6.27
CA ASP A 296 -9.13 12.65 -6.76
C ASP A 296 -10.22 11.97 -5.93
N ASN A 297 -10.98 12.73 -5.13
CA ASN A 297 -12.10 12.17 -4.34
C ASN A 297 -11.68 10.88 -3.60
N ASP A 298 -10.59 10.95 -2.83
CA ASP A 298 -9.97 9.83 -2.11
C ASP A 298 -9.36 8.69 -2.96
N VAL A 299 -9.25 8.86 -4.29
CA VAL A 299 -8.62 7.90 -5.22
C VAL A 299 -7.28 8.40 -5.78
N TYR A 300 -6.21 7.63 -5.58
CA TYR A 300 -4.87 7.97 -6.10
C TYR A 300 -4.83 8.06 -7.65
N ARG A 301 -4.50 9.24 -8.17
CA ARG A 301 -4.40 9.56 -9.62
C ARG A 301 -3.17 8.91 -10.27
N LYS A 302 -3.31 7.64 -10.66
CA LYS A 302 -2.26 6.87 -11.36
C LYS A 302 -1.76 7.58 -12.62
N GLY A 303 -0.51 8.05 -12.58
CA GLY A 303 0.17 8.71 -13.70
C GLY A 303 0.54 10.17 -13.43
N VAL A 304 -0.07 10.80 -12.42
CA VAL A 304 0.41 12.10 -11.90
C VAL A 304 1.69 11.84 -11.11
N SER A 305 2.77 12.52 -11.47
CA SER A 305 4.01 12.50 -10.69
C SER A 305 3.96 13.59 -9.62
N VAL A 306 4.62 13.37 -8.48
CA VAL A 306 4.71 14.39 -7.40
C VAL A 306 5.24 15.72 -7.94
N LYS A 307 6.24 15.69 -8.82
CA LYS A 307 6.79 16.88 -9.49
C LYS A 307 5.75 17.62 -10.34
N ARG A 308 4.80 16.91 -10.95
CA ARG A 308 3.69 17.51 -11.70
C ARG A 308 2.66 18.12 -10.74
N ALA A 309 2.21 17.37 -9.74
CA ALA A 309 1.27 17.85 -8.73
C ALA A 309 1.79 19.08 -7.98
N TYR A 310 3.08 19.12 -7.65
CA TYR A 310 3.75 20.29 -7.07
C TYR A 310 3.78 21.49 -8.01
N LYS A 311 4.07 21.30 -9.30
CA LYS A 311 3.99 22.40 -10.27
C LYS A 311 2.56 22.92 -10.46
N GLU A 312 1.55 22.07 -10.30
CA GLU A 312 0.14 22.47 -10.31
C GLU A 312 -0.24 23.29 -9.06
N VAL A 313 0.31 22.98 -7.87
CA VAL A 313 0.19 23.83 -6.66
C VAL A 313 0.90 25.17 -6.84
N GLU A 314 2.14 25.16 -7.35
CA GLU A 314 2.95 26.35 -7.60
C GLU A 314 2.24 27.31 -8.58
N ASN A 315 1.72 26.78 -9.69
CA ASN A 315 0.92 27.53 -10.65
C ASN A 315 -0.33 28.15 -10.00
N ARG A 316 -1.07 27.39 -9.17
CA ARG A 316 -2.27 27.89 -8.47
C ARG A 316 -1.93 29.06 -7.55
N ARG A 317 -0.81 28.98 -6.82
CA ARG A 317 -0.31 30.05 -5.94
C ARG A 317 0.05 31.33 -6.70
N GLU A 318 0.65 31.23 -7.90
CA GLU A 318 0.91 32.40 -8.75
C GLU A 318 -0.37 32.98 -9.39
N LEU A 319 -1.33 32.13 -9.74
CA LEU A 319 -2.65 32.58 -10.20
C LEU A 319 -3.43 33.31 -9.10
N GLU A 320 -3.42 32.82 -7.86
CA GLU A 320 -4.08 33.50 -6.73
C GLU A 320 -3.47 34.88 -6.42
N LYS A 321 -2.15 35.04 -6.57
CA LYS A 321 -1.49 36.35 -6.50
C LYS A 321 -1.96 37.29 -7.62
N THR A 322 -2.03 36.77 -8.85
CA THR A 322 -2.42 37.54 -10.03
C THR A 322 -3.90 37.94 -9.98
N ALA A 323 -4.77 37.05 -9.54
CA ALA A 323 -6.20 37.30 -9.37
C ALA A 323 -6.47 38.37 -8.31
N LYS A 324 -5.77 38.34 -7.16
CA LYS A 324 -5.86 39.40 -6.14
C LYS A 324 -5.42 40.77 -6.68
N GLN A 325 -4.32 40.81 -7.46
CA GLN A 325 -3.89 42.04 -8.14
C GLN A 325 -4.90 42.53 -9.19
N GLN A 326 -5.68 41.64 -9.80
CA GLN A 326 -6.71 42.00 -10.77
C GLN A 326 -8.03 42.43 -10.12
N GLU A 327 -8.46 41.80 -9.02
CA GLU A 327 -9.59 42.26 -8.19
C GLU A 327 -9.32 43.64 -7.60
N GLU A 328 -8.07 43.95 -7.22
CA GLU A 328 -7.62 45.30 -6.84
C GLU A 328 -7.66 46.31 -8.01
N SER A 329 -7.80 45.86 -9.27
CA SER A 329 -7.78 46.71 -10.48
C SER A 329 -9.15 46.96 -11.13
N GLY A 330 -10.13 46.05 -10.96
CA GLY A 330 -11.56 46.37 -11.10
C GLY A 330 -12.19 46.55 -12.50
N GLU A 331 -11.72 45.86 -13.55
CA GLU A 331 -12.37 45.89 -14.88
C GLU A 331 -12.78 44.50 -15.42
N LEU A 332 -14.04 44.37 -15.86
CA LEU A 332 -14.49 43.28 -16.76
C LEU A 332 -15.05 43.91 -18.05
N SER A 333 -14.43 43.59 -19.19
CA SER A 333 -14.75 44.17 -20.50
C SER A 333 -15.74 43.32 -21.30
N SER A 334 -16.55 43.99 -22.13
CA SER A 334 -17.61 43.41 -22.98
C SER A 334 -17.15 43.04 -24.40
N ASP A 335 -15.85 43.02 -24.67
CA ASP A 335 -15.27 42.77 -26.00
C ASP A 335 -15.39 41.28 -26.43
N PRO A 336 -15.88 40.96 -27.64
CA PRO A 336 -15.91 39.60 -28.18
C PRO A 336 -14.56 38.87 -28.22
N GLU A 337 -13.43 39.56 -28.43
CA GLU A 337 -12.11 38.95 -28.32
C GLU A 337 -11.76 38.62 -26.87
N LEU A 338 -12.18 39.43 -25.90
CA LEU A 338 -12.08 39.06 -24.48
C LEU A 338 -12.99 37.88 -24.14
N GLN A 339 -14.21 37.81 -24.67
CA GLN A 339 -15.08 36.65 -24.44
C GLN A 339 -14.49 35.38 -25.06
N LYS A 340 -13.83 35.49 -26.22
CA LYS A 340 -13.07 34.39 -26.81
C LYS A 340 -11.88 34.00 -25.93
N ALA A 341 -11.08 34.96 -25.49
CA ALA A 341 -9.95 34.73 -24.59
C ALA A 341 -10.40 34.13 -23.24
N GLN A 342 -11.52 34.57 -22.68
CA GLN A 342 -12.13 34.01 -21.47
C GLN A 342 -12.64 32.58 -21.68
N ARG A 343 -13.27 32.27 -22.82
CA ARG A 343 -13.66 30.89 -23.16
C ARG A 343 -12.44 29.98 -23.26
N ILE A 344 -11.42 30.42 -23.99
CA ILE A 344 -10.12 29.73 -24.08
C ILE A 344 -9.53 29.55 -22.68
N GLN A 345 -9.50 30.59 -21.84
CA GLN A 345 -8.92 30.56 -20.50
C GLN A 345 -9.69 29.63 -19.54
N ILE A 346 -11.02 29.64 -19.55
CA ILE A 346 -11.86 28.70 -18.79
C ILE A 346 -11.62 27.27 -19.29
N GLN A 347 -11.59 27.07 -20.60
CA GLN A 347 -11.36 25.74 -21.19
C GLN A 347 -9.91 25.26 -20.92
N GLN A 348 -8.91 26.14 -20.88
CA GLN A 348 -7.54 25.83 -20.42
C GLN A 348 -7.50 25.48 -18.93
N GLN A 349 -8.21 26.24 -18.07
CA GLN A 349 -8.29 26.01 -16.62
C GLN A 349 -8.95 24.68 -16.27
N HIS A 350 -9.92 24.23 -17.07
CA HIS A 350 -10.71 23.02 -16.81
C HIS A 350 -10.36 21.80 -17.69
N SER A 351 -9.46 21.93 -18.69
CA SER A 351 -9.20 20.81 -19.63
C SER A 351 -8.30 19.69 -19.10
N ASP A 352 -8.86 18.48 -19.14
CA ASP A 352 -8.11 17.23 -19.18
C ASP A 352 -7.43 17.04 -20.55
N LYS A 353 -6.41 17.89 -20.80
CA LYS A 353 -5.47 17.88 -21.94
C LYS A 353 -5.99 18.52 -23.25
N PRO A 354 -5.19 19.41 -23.90
CA PRO A 354 -5.50 19.96 -25.22
C PRO A 354 -5.73 18.91 -26.32
N SER A 355 -5.14 17.71 -26.18
CA SER A 355 -5.20 16.60 -27.14
C SER A 355 -6.60 16.10 -27.48
N ASP A 356 -7.57 16.39 -26.61
CA ASP A 356 -8.91 15.80 -26.71
C ASP A 356 -9.92 16.76 -27.38
N ASN A 357 -9.50 17.97 -27.74
CA ASN A 357 -10.32 18.96 -28.45
C ASN A 357 -10.35 18.69 -29.96
N TRP A 358 -10.97 17.58 -30.35
CA TRP A 358 -11.32 17.25 -31.73
C TRP A 358 -12.83 17.21 -31.86
N TYR A 359 -13.42 17.95 -32.80
CA TYR A 359 -14.87 18.00 -33.00
C TYR A 359 -15.31 17.16 -34.20
N THR A 360 -16.47 16.52 -34.07
CA THR A 360 -17.08 15.68 -35.10
C THR A 360 -17.55 16.56 -36.29
N PRO A 361 -17.20 16.19 -37.54
CA PRO A 361 -17.70 16.86 -38.75
C PRO A 361 -19.23 16.76 -38.93
N ASP A 362 -19.83 17.79 -39.51
CA ASP A 362 -21.30 17.94 -39.64
C ASP A 362 -21.97 16.80 -40.45
N ASP A 363 -21.28 16.24 -41.45
CA ASP A 363 -21.76 15.09 -42.23
C ASP A 363 -21.88 13.83 -41.37
N ILE A 364 -20.93 13.60 -40.47
CA ILE A 364 -20.98 12.50 -39.49
C ILE A 364 -22.04 12.78 -38.42
N VAL A 365 -22.17 14.03 -37.97
CA VAL A 365 -23.27 14.43 -37.05
C VAL A 365 -24.64 14.14 -37.67
N GLN A 366 -24.81 14.37 -38.98
CA GLN A 366 -26.06 14.02 -39.67
C GLN A 366 -26.32 12.50 -39.65
N LEU A 367 -25.32 11.65 -39.93
CA LEU A 367 -25.49 10.18 -39.85
C LEU A 367 -25.91 9.71 -38.44
N ILE A 368 -25.37 10.36 -37.41
CA ILE A 368 -25.73 10.11 -36.01
C ILE A 368 -27.18 10.51 -35.73
N VAL A 369 -27.60 11.70 -36.19
CA VAL A 369 -28.99 12.17 -36.07
C VAL A 369 -29.94 11.27 -36.85
N ASP A 370 -29.61 10.86 -38.07
CA ASP A 370 -30.43 9.96 -38.89
C ASP A 370 -30.60 8.58 -38.23
N THR A 371 -29.58 8.11 -37.51
CA THR A 371 -29.62 6.83 -36.77
C THR A 371 -30.42 6.93 -35.48
N LEU A 372 -30.18 7.98 -34.69
CA LEU A 372 -30.81 8.15 -33.38
C LEU A 372 -32.19 8.81 -33.46
N GLY A 373 -32.54 9.43 -34.59
CA GLY A 373 -33.70 10.32 -34.76
C GLY A 373 -33.54 11.67 -34.05
N GLU A 374 -33.06 11.65 -32.81
CA GLU A 374 -32.78 12.82 -31.99
C GLU A 374 -31.67 12.46 -30.98
N ILE A 375 -30.77 13.41 -30.70
CA ILE A 375 -29.75 13.28 -29.65
C ILE A 375 -30.29 13.94 -28.39
N GLU A 376 -30.36 13.20 -27.29
CA GLU A 376 -30.87 13.73 -26.02
C GLU A 376 -29.75 14.28 -25.13
N LEU A 377 -28.57 13.66 -25.17
CA LEU A 377 -27.39 14.13 -24.46
C LEU A 377 -26.10 13.97 -25.28
N ASP A 378 -25.32 15.05 -25.32
CA ASP A 378 -23.87 15.03 -25.57
C ASP A 378 -23.13 15.18 -24.23
N PRO A 379 -22.43 14.14 -23.72
CA PRO A 379 -21.74 14.19 -22.44
C PRO A 379 -20.34 14.82 -22.51
N PHE A 380 -19.84 15.19 -23.70
CA PHE A 380 -18.51 15.78 -23.90
C PHE A 380 -18.58 17.03 -24.80
N ALA A 381 -19.62 17.82 -24.60
CA ALA A 381 -19.92 18.97 -25.42
C ALA A 381 -18.85 20.06 -25.29
N ASP A 382 -18.54 20.69 -26.42
CA ASP A 382 -17.76 21.91 -26.43
C ASP A 382 -18.58 23.10 -25.91
N LEU A 383 -17.92 24.20 -25.54
CA LEU A 383 -18.61 25.40 -25.03
C LEU A 383 -19.56 26.05 -26.06
N THR A 384 -19.43 25.74 -27.36
CA THR A 384 -20.36 26.19 -28.41
C THR A 384 -21.49 25.20 -28.71
N LYS A 385 -21.49 24.02 -28.08
CA LYS A 385 -22.58 23.03 -28.12
C LYS A 385 -22.96 22.63 -29.56
N ARG A 386 -21.95 22.29 -30.36
CA ARG A 386 -22.12 22.04 -31.82
C ARG A 386 -23.01 20.85 -32.15
N ILE A 387 -23.00 19.82 -31.30
CA ILE A 387 -23.88 18.66 -31.46
C ILE A 387 -25.33 19.08 -31.16
N PRO A 388 -26.31 18.78 -32.03
CA PRO A 388 -27.72 19.14 -31.85
C PRO A 388 -28.41 18.22 -30.83
N ALA A 389 -27.92 18.25 -29.58
CA ALA A 389 -28.49 17.52 -28.45
C ALA A 389 -29.45 18.39 -27.63
N LYS A 390 -30.45 17.78 -26.96
CA LYS A 390 -31.31 18.50 -25.99
C LYS A 390 -30.51 19.03 -24.79
N GLN A 391 -29.55 18.22 -24.33
CA GLN A 391 -28.71 18.50 -23.19
C GLN A 391 -27.23 18.31 -23.56
N HIS A 392 -26.38 19.08 -22.89
CA HIS A 392 -24.94 19.08 -23.07
C HIS A 392 -24.27 19.09 -21.70
N TYR A 393 -23.36 18.16 -21.43
CA TYR A 393 -22.37 18.33 -20.38
C TYR A 393 -21.11 18.92 -21.00
N THR A 394 -20.75 20.11 -20.56
CA THR A 394 -19.52 20.78 -20.95
C THR A 394 -18.39 20.45 -19.98
N ILE A 395 -17.21 21.00 -20.24
CA ILE A 395 -16.03 20.95 -19.37
C ILE A 395 -16.29 21.51 -17.95
N ILE A 396 -17.31 22.35 -17.78
CA ILE A 396 -17.71 22.94 -16.50
C ILE A 396 -18.57 21.96 -15.69
N ASP A 397 -19.37 21.15 -16.39
CA ASP A 397 -20.32 20.21 -15.77
C ASP A 397 -19.64 18.91 -15.32
N ASP A 398 -18.56 18.50 -16.01
CA ASP A 398 -17.92 17.17 -15.96
C ASP A 398 -18.90 16.02 -16.27
N GLY A 399 -19.05 15.67 -17.54
CA GLY A 399 -19.89 14.54 -17.96
C GLY A 399 -19.50 13.17 -17.39
N LEU A 400 -18.32 13.01 -16.78
CA LEU A 400 -17.89 11.78 -16.10
C LEU A 400 -18.24 11.77 -14.62
N ALA A 401 -18.69 12.89 -14.05
CA ALA A 401 -19.00 13.02 -12.64
C ALA A 401 -20.08 12.01 -12.19
N PRO A 402 -20.02 11.46 -10.97
CA PRO A 402 -20.97 10.46 -10.50
C PRO A 402 -22.43 10.92 -10.48
N ASN A 403 -22.66 12.23 -10.28
CA ASN A 403 -23.95 12.91 -10.20
C ASN A 403 -24.55 13.31 -11.57
N ASN A 404 -23.82 13.11 -12.67
CA ASN A 404 -24.28 13.46 -14.02
C ASN A 404 -24.72 12.19 -14.79
N PRO A 405 -26.02 11.83 -14.80
CA PRO A 405 -26.51 10.62 -15.47
C PRO A 405 -26.51 10.75 -17.00
N TRP A 406 -26.30 9.64 -17.72
CA TRP A 406 -26.40 9.64 -19.19
C TRP A 406 -27.75 9.08 -19.63
N ASN A 407 -28.77 9.93 -19.59
CA ASN A 407 -30.16 9.58 -19.86
C ASN A 407 -30.51 9.65 -21.36
N GLY A 408 -31.28 8.67 -21.84
CA GLY A 408 -31.90 8.70 -23.16
C GLY A 408 -30.98 8.29 -24.31
N ARG A 409 -31.14 8.95 -25.47
CA ARG A 409 -30.35 8.74 -26.68
C ARG A 409 -29.05 9.54 -26.65
N ILE A 410 -27.92 8.83 -26.59
CA ILE A 410 -26.60 9.44 -26.38
C ILE A 410 -25.80 9.47 -27.68
N PHE A 411 -25.17 10.61 -27.99
CA PHE A 411 -23.98 10.63 -28.84
C PHE A 411 -22.80 11.13 -28.02
N ALA A 412 -21.67 10.45 -28.11
CA ALA A 412 -20.43 10.87 -27.46
C ALA A 412 -19.24 10.72 -28.41
N ASN A 413 -18.64 11.86 -28.77
CA ASN A 413 -17.28 11.88 -29.27
C ASN A 413 -16.33 11.83 -28.06
N ILE A 414 -15.78 10.65 -27.76
CA ILE A 414 -15.21 10.41 -26.42
C ILE A 414 -13.84 11.08 -26.26
N LEU A 415 -13.50 11.41 -25.00
CA LEU A 415 -12.18 11.96 -24.66
C LEU A 415 -11.07 10.95 -24.98
N TYR A 416 -10.34 11.20 -26.07
CA TYR A 416 -9.38 10.25 -26.64
C TYR A 416 -8.25 9.86 -25.67
N SER A 417 -7.89 10.74 -24.72
CA SER A 417 -6.85 10.44 -23.74
C SER A 417 -7.31 9.56 -22.56
N ASP A 418 -8.61 9.33 -22.37
CA ASP A 418 -9.14 8.33 -21.41
C ASP A 418 -10.44 7.66 -21.89
N GLN A 419 -10.35 7.00 -23.05
CA GLN A 419 -11.44 6.25 -23.67
C GLN A 419 -11.98 5.14 -22.74
N TYR A 420 -11.15 4.60 -21.84
CA TYR A 420 -11.58 3.58 -20.89
C TYR A 420 -12.49 4.13 -19.79
N LYS A 421 -12.19 5.32 -19.22
CA LYS A 421 -13.07 5.98 -18.25
C LYS A 421 -14.42 6.34 -18.89
N CYS A 422 -14.39 6.86 -20.12
CA CYS A 422 -15.60 7.17 -20.90
C CYS A 422 -16.47 5.94 -21.15
N LEU A 423 -15.91 4.85 -21.69
CA LEU A 423 -16.66 3.62 -21.93
C LEU A 423 -17.08 2.90 -20.63
N SER A 424 -16.36 3.08 -19.53
CA SER A 424 -16.77 2.57 -18.21
C SER A 424 -17.99 3.31 -17.67
N LYS A 425 -18.05 4.65 -17.84
CA LYS A 425 -19.24 5.46 -17.53
C LYS A 425 -20.42 5.04 -18.41
N ALA A 426 -20.25 4.97 -19.73
CA ALA A 426 -21.27 4.45 -20.65
C ALA A 426 -21.80 3.07 -20.20
N SER A 427 -20.89 2.13 -19.89
CA SER A 427 -21.26 0.78 -19.42
C SER A 427 -22.10 0.81 -18.14
N ALA A 428 -21.81 1.73 -17.21
CA ALA A 428 -22.55 1.88 -15.97
C ALA A 428 -23.93 2.50 -16.19
N GLU A 429 -24.06 3.52 -17.02
CA GLU A 429 -25.33 4.19 -17.32
C GLU A 429 -26.27 3.29 -18.16
N ILE A 430 -25.73 2.50 -19.08
CA ILE A 430 -26.46 1.38 -19.73
C ILE A 430 -26.94 0.36 -18.68
N THR A 431 -26.07 -0.08 -17.76
CA THR A 431 -26.46 -1.07 -16.73
C THR A 431 -27.54 -0.56 -15.77
N LYS A 432 -27.67 0.76 -15.60
CA LYS A 432 -28.74 1.40 -14.83
C LYS A 432 -30.05 1.57 -15.61
N GLY A 433 -30.06 1.32 -16.92
CA GLY A 433 -31.18 1.65 -17.80
C GLY A 433 -31.37 3.14 -18.06
N HIS A 434 -30.36 3.98 -17.79
CA HIS A 434 -30.40 5.41 -18.08
C HIS A 434 -30.25 5.66 -19.59
N THR A 435 -29.23 5.03 -20.19
CA THR A 435 -28.97 5.10 -21.64
C THR A 435 -29.85 4.09 -22.36
N THR A 436 -30.73 4.56 -23.25
CA THR A 436 -31.64 3.70 -24.04
C THR A 436 -31.04 3.30 -25.38
N VAL A 437 -30.30 4.22 -26.01
CA VAL A 437 -29.56 4.04 -27.26
C VAL A 437 -28.29 4.89 -27.17
N GLY A 438 -27.16 4.42 -27.69
CA GLY A 438 -25.91 5.20 -27.65
C GLY A 438 -24.98 4.96 -28.83
N ILE A 439 -24.42 6.04 -29.39
CA ILE A 439 -23.29 6.01 -30.32
C ILE A 439 -22.06 6.60 -29.65
N TYR A 440 -20.97 5.83 -29.59
CA TYR A 440 -19.68 6.24 -29.03
C TYR A 440 -18.63 6.23 -30.15
N LEU A 441 -18.10 7.40 -30.52
CA LEU A 441 -17.04 7.54 -31.51
C LEU A 441 -15.68 7.46 -30.82
N CYS A 442 -14.94 6.38 -31.10
CA CYS A 442 -13.69 5.99 -30.44
C CYS A 442 -12.53 5.87 -31.44
N GLU A 443 -11.30 5.73 -30.94
CA GLU A 443 -10.20 5.17 -31.74
C GLU A 443 -10.35 3.65 -31.86
N SER A 444 -9.93 3.06 -32.98
CA SER A 444 -9.97 1.61 -33.20
C SER A 444 -9.18 0.79 -32.18
N GLY A 445 -8.27 1.43 -31.42
CA GLY A 445 -7.52 0.78 -30.33
C GLY A 445 -8.40 0.18 -29.23
N VAL A 446 -9.63 0.69 -29.02
CA VAL A 446 -10.56 0.12 -28.04
C VAL A 446 -11.00 -1.31 -28.38
N LEU A 447 -10.93 -1.70 -29.66
CA LEU A 447 -11.25 -3.04 -30.13
C LEU A 447 -10.18 -4.09 -29.77
N PHE A 448 -8.97 -3.66 -29.38
CA PHE A 448 -7.83 -4.54 -29.07
C PHE A 448 -7.40 -4.48 -27.61
N ASN A 449 -8.02 -3.61 -26.81
CA ASN A 449 -7.77 -3.51 -25.37
C ASN A 449 -8.80 -4.37 -24.62
N LYS A 450 -8.32 -5.40 -23.93
CA LYS A 450 -9.14 -6.36 -23.16
C LYS A 450 -10.16 -5.71 -22.22
N ARG A 451 -9.87 -4.52 -21.66
CA ARG A 451 -10.81 -3.84 -20.75
C ARG A 451 -12.01 -3.24 -21.47
N THR A 452 -11.81 -2.70 -22.67
CA THR A 452 -12.86 -2.10 -23.50
C THR A 452 -13.59 -3.16 -24.32
N GLN A 453 -12.91 -4.20 -24.81
CA GLN A 453 -13.55 -5.41 -25.36
C GLN A 453 -14.61 -5.97 -24.40
N ASN A 454 -14.23 -6.23 -23.14
CA ASN A 454 -15.17 -6.70 -22.11
C ASN A 454 -16.42 -5.79 -21.92
N ILE A 455 -16.34 -4.49 -22.23
CA ILE A 455 -17.47 -3.55 -22.15
C ILE A 455 -18.36 -3.68 -23.39
N ILE A 456 -17.74 -3.75 -24.57
CA ILE A 456 -18.40 -3.93 -25.87
C ILE A 456 -19.18 -5.27 -25.89
N ASP A 457 -18.51 -6.36 -25.51
CA ASP A 457 -19.07 -7.71 -25.48
C ASP A 457 -20.18 -7.85 -24.43
N LYS A 458 -20.01 -7.27 -23.23
CA LYS A 458 -21.02 -7.31 -22.15
C LYS A 458 -22.38 -6.77 -22.60
N HIS A 459 -22.36 -5.73 -23.44
CA HIS A 459 -23.55 -5.01 -23.88
C HIS A 459 -23.97 -5.32 -25.32
N GLY A 460 -23.31 -6.27 -25.99
CA GLY A 460 -23.62 -6.67 -27.37
C GLY A 460 -23.60 -5.50 -28.36
N MET A 461 -22.63 -4.58 -28.20
CA MET A 461 -22.55 -3.38 -29.03
C MET A 461 -22.19 -3.72 -30.47
N SER A 462 -22.95 -3.19 -31.44
CA SER A 462 -22.57 -3.22 -32.85
C SER A 462 -21.40 -2.27 -33.10
N ILE A 463 -20.55 -2.62 -34.06
CA ILE A 463 -19.26 -1.96 -34.29
C ILE A 463 -19.20 -1.56 -35.77
N CYS A 464 -19.09 -0.27 -36.08
CA CYS A 464 -18.70 0.19 -37.41
C CYS A 464 -17.21 0.53 -37.41
N ALA A 465 -16.40 -0.31 -38.04
CA ALA A 465 -15.01 -0.01 -38.35
C ALA A 465 -14.96 0.92 -39.57
N TRP A 466 -14.73 2.21 -39.32
CA TRP A 466 -14.82 3.26 -40.35
C TRP A 466 -13.80 3.08 -41.46
N LYS A 467 -14.21 3.31 -42.71
CA LYS A 467 -13.36 3.18 -43.89
C LYS A 467 -12.54 4.44 -44.10
N GLY A 468 -11.23 4.33 -43.89
CA GLY A 468 -10.32 5.47 -44.02
C GLY A 468 -10.22 6.25 -42.73
N ARG A 469 -10.09 7.58 -42.82
CA ARG A 469 -9.88 8.47 -41.67
C ARG A 469 -10.93 9.56 -41.67
N ILE A 470 -11.44 9.88 -40.48
CA ILE A 470 -12.28 11.05 -40.26
C ILE A 470 -11.37 12.29 -40.27
N GLU A 471 -11.80 13.33 -40.98
CA GLU A 471 -11.18 14.66 -40.96
C GLU A 471 -11.85 15.51 -39.87
N PHE A 472 -11.44 15.29 -38.62
CA PHE A 472 -11.96 16.02 -37.47
C PHE A 472 -11.66 17.51 -37.57
N ILE A 473 -12.56 18.32 -37.01
CA ILE A 473 -12.37 19.77 -36.88
C ILE A 473 -11.52 20.01 -35.63
N PRO A 474 -10.30 20.54 -35.73
CA PRO A 474 -9.47 20.80 -34.55
C PRO A 474 -10.05 21.95 -33.72
N GLY A 475 -10.15 21.76 -32.40
CA GLY A 475 -10.63 22.78 -31.48
C GLY A 475 -9.58 23.86 -31.18
N GLU A 476 -10.04 25.03 -30.71
CA GLU A 476 -9.17 26.20 -30.51
C GLU A 476 -8.00 25.90 -29.57
N LEU A 477 -8.25 25.23 -28.43
CA LEU A 477 -7.20 24.78 -27.51
C LEU A 477 -6.15 23.86 -28.14
N LEU A 478 -6.57 22.98 -29.06
CA LEU A 478 -5.65 22.09 -29.75
C LEU A 478 -4.76 22.87 -30.70
N LEU A 479 -5.31 23.85 -31.42
CA LEU A 479 -4.58 24.72 -32.34
C LEU A 479 -3.57 25.63 -31.62
N GLU A 480 -3.87 26.11 -30.42
CA GLU A 480 -2.89 26.86 -29.60
C GLU A 480 -1.65 26.02 -29.26
N HIS A 481 -1.86 24.74 -28.91
CA HIS A 481 -0.79 23.84 -28.52
C HIS A 481 -0.10 23.15 -29.71
N GLN A 482 -0.82 23.01 -30.84
CA GLN A 482 -0.36 22.40 -32.08
C GLN A 482 -0.93 23.19 -33.28
N PRO A 483 -0.34 24.35 -33.65
CA PRO A 483 -0.85 25.18 -34.76
C PRO A 483 -0.90 24.47 -36.11
N ASN A 484 -0.13 23.40 -36.27
CA ASN A 484 -0.06 22.55 -37.47
C ASN A 484 -0.83 21.22 -37.29
N ALA A 485 -1.80 21.15 -36.38
CA ALA A 485 -2.72 20.02 -36.27
C ALA A 485 -3.63 19.96 -37.51
N GLY A 486 -3.29 19.11 -38.47
CA GLY A 486 -4.15 18.83 -39.62
C GLY A 486 -5.43 18.11 -39.23
N SER A 487 -6.48 18.24 -40.04
CA SER A 487 -7.81 17.66 -39.81
C SER A 487 -7.81 16.13 -39.72
N SER A 488 -6.94 15.45 -40.48
CA SER A 488 -6.93 13.98 -40.55
C SER A 488 -6.34 13.35 -39.29
N SER A 489 -7.14 12.56 -38.57
CA SER A 489 -6.66 11.75 -37.45
C SER A 489 -5.52 10.82 -37.88
N ARG A 490 -4.52 10.63 -37.02
CA ARG A 490 -3.44 9.66 -37.24
C ARG A 490 -3.89 8.21 -37.05
N ILE A 491 -5.04 8.00 -36.41
CA ILE A 491 -5.54 6.71 -35.93
C ILE A 491 -6.92 6.46 -36.55
N ASN A 492 -7.21 5.21 -36.90
CA ASN A 492 -8.51 4.85 -37.48
C ASN A 492 -9.61 4.97 -36.42
N SER A 493 -10.80 5.40 -36.84
CA SER A 493 -11.96 5.58 -35.94
C SER A 493 -12.89 4.36 -35.96
N VAL A 494 -13.65 4.19 -34.88
CA VAL A 494 -14.71 3.18 -34.77
C VAL A 494 -15.92 3.79 -34.10
N PHE A 495 -17.12 3.45 -34.57
CA PHE A 495 -18.37 3.77 -33.88
C PHE A 495 -18.85 2.51 -33.16
N LEU A 496 -19.08 2.63 -31.85
CA LEU A 496 -19.73 1.61 -31.03
C LEU A 496 -21.19 2.00 -30.84
N PHE A 497 -22.12 1.13 -31.24
CA PHE A 497 -23.55 1.34 -31.16
C PHE A 497 -24.19 0.39 -30.15
N TYR A 498 -24.91 0.95 -29.18
CA TYR A 498 -25.75 0.21 -28.24
C TYR A 498 -27.22 0.51 -28.48
N ALA A 499 -28.02 -0.54 -28.59
CA ALA A 499 -29.48 -0.54 -28.46
C ALA A 499 -29.93 -1.95 -28.02
N GLU A 500 -30.99 -2.04 -27.23
CA GLU A 500 -31.68 -3.33 -27.00
C GLU A 500 -32.56 -3.74 -28.19
N ASP A 501 -33.03 -2.75 -28.96
CA ASP A 501 -33.96 -2.92 -30.07
C ASP A 501 -33.25 -3.33 -31.37
N GLU A 502 -33.55 -4.54 -31.88
CA GLU A 502 -32.96 -5.10 -33.11
C GLU A 502 -33.27 -4.26 -34.37
N PRO A 503 -34.50 -3.77 -34.61
CA PRO A 503 -34.79 -2.71 -35.56
C PRO A 503 -33.79 -1.55 -35.57
N LEU A 504 -33.41 -1.00 -34.41
CA LEU A 504 -32.44 0.11 -34.35
C LEU A 504 -31.01 -0.33 -34.72
N LYS A 505 -30.62 -1.57 -34.41
CA LYS A 505 -29.33 -2.12 -34.87
C LYS A 505 -29.26 -2.27 -36.38
N ARG A 506 -30.35 -2.70 -37.02
CA ARG A 506 -30.44 -2.78 -38.49
C ARG A 506 -30.43 -1.39 -39.12
N HIS A 507 -31.14 -0.43 -38.55
CA HIS A 507 -31.13 0.97 -39.01
C HIS A 507 -29.72 1.58 -38.92
N PHE A 508 -28.98 1.32 -37.83
CA PHE A 508 -27.56 1.68 -37.73
C PHE A 508 -26.71 1.00 -38.82
N GLU A 509 -26.90 -0.29 -39.08
CA GLU A 509 -26.19 -1.01 -40.15
C GLU A 509 -26.50 -0.44 -41.55
N GLU A 510 -27.76 -0.15 -41.85
CA GLU A 510 -28.20 0.46 -43.11
C GLU A 510 -27.54 1.84 -43.34
N ILE A 511 -27.44 2.67 -42.29
CA ILE A 511 -26.82 4.01 -42.36
C ILE A 511 -25.28 3.94 -42.40
N PHE A 512 -24.64 3.07 -41.61
CA PHE A 512 -23.18 3.07 -41.43
C PHE A 512 -22.43 2.11 -42.36
N SER A 513 -23.07 1.08 -42.94
CA SER A 513 -22.40 0.13 -43.85
C SER A 513 -21.83 0.72 -45.15
N PRO A 514 -22.32 1.85 -45.71
CA PRO A 514 -21.64 2.53 -46.83
C PRO A 514 -20.28 3.12 -46.43
N TYR A 515 -20.11 3.48 -45.15
CA TYR A 515 -18.97 4.23 -44.62
C TYR A 515 -17.96 3.35 -43.87
N GLY A 516 -18.32 2.12 -43.49
CA GLY A 516 -17.44 1.23 -42.75
C GLY A 516 -17.95 -0.21 -42.72
N LYS A 517 -17.13 -1.12 -42.19
CA LYS A 517 -17.54 -2.52 -42.05
C LYS A 517 -18.22 -2.72 -40.69
N ILE A 518 -19.43 -3.28 -40.73
CA ILE A 518 -20.22 -3.61 -39.55
C ILE A 518 -19.83 -4.98 -38.98
N TYR A 519 -19.83 -5.08 -37.66
CA TYR A 519 -19.67 -6.30 -36.86
C TYR A 519 -20.65 -6.24 -35.68
N HIS A 520 -21.14 -7.38 -35.18
CA HIS A 520 -22.08 -7.43 -34.06
C HIS A 520 -21.46 -7.92 -32.73
N ASP A 521 -20.19 -8.35 -32.76
CA ASP A 521 -19.39 -8.74 -31.60
C ASP A 521 -17.89 -8.58 -31.88
N THR A 522 -17.03 -8.69 -30.86
CA THR A 522 -15.57 -8.63 -31.04
C THR A 522 -14.91 -9.98 -31.38
N SER A 523 -15.64 -11.11 -31.32
CA SER A 523 -15.09 -12.45 -31.53
C SER A 523 -14.56 -12.66 -32.95
N TYR A 524 -15.19 -12.01 -33.95
CA TYR A 524 -14.72 -11.97 -35.34
C TYR A 524 -13.33 -11.34 -35.51
N LEU A 525 -12.84 -10.54 -34.56
CA LEU A 525 -11.49 -9.97 -34.59
C LEU A 525 -10.40 -10.96 -34.14
N LEU A 526 -10.78 -12.06 -33.49
CA LEU A 526 -9.87 -13.10 -33.01
C LEU A 526 -9.76 -14.28 -33.98
N SER A 527 -10.71 -14.47 -34.90
CA SER A 527 -10.74 -15.62 -35.82
C SER A 527 -9.73 -15.53 -36.98
N THR A 528 -9.13 -14.37 -37.24
CA THR A 528 -8.26 -14.15 -38.41
C THR A 528 -6.83 -14.71 -38.28
N GLU A 529 -6.42 -15.24 -37.12
CA GLU A 529 -5.11 -15.91 -36.97
C GLU A 529 -5.04 -17.30 -37.65
N SER A 530 -6.12 -17.77 -38.27
CA SER A 530 -6.21 -19.12 -38.89
C SER A 530 -6.00 -19.13 -40.41
N SER A 531 -5.67 -18.00 -41.03
CA SER A 531 -5.65 -17.87 -42.50
C SER A 531 -4.65 -16.83 -43.03
N ASN A 532 -3.36 -17.08 -42.78
CA ASN A 532 -2.21 -16.63 -43.59
C ASN A 532 -1.01 -17.56 -43.35
#